data_AF-A0A5C6XQ19-F1
#
_entry.id   AF-A0A5C6XQ19-F1
#
_cell.length_a   1.000
_cell.length_b   1.000
_cell.length_c   1.000
_cell.angle_alpha   90.00
_cell.angle_beta   90.00
_cell.angle_gamma   90.00
#
_symmetry.space_group_name_H-M   'P 1'
#
loop_
_entity.id
_entity.type
_entity.pdbx_description
1 polymer ?
#
loop_
_entity_poly.entity_id
_entity_poly.type
_entity_poly.pdbx_seq_one_letter_code
_entity_poly.pdbx_strand_id
1 'polypeptide(L)' 'MDEFIPLTDKRRKKIHQYSIQGIFIKEFNSVSEASKLTGCNKTSIAKVSRGERNSCGGFIWKYL' A
#
# COMPACT_ATOMS: atom_id res chain seq x y z
N MET A 1 21.19 -4.77 -27.79
CA MET A 1 21.10 -3.82 -26.66
C MET A 1 19.94 -4.30 -25.83
N ASP A 2 20.19 -5.29 -24.99
CA ASP A 2 19.14 -5.89 -24.15
C ASP A 2 18.62 -4.82 -23.19
N GLU A 3 17.42 -4.31 -23.48
CA GLU A 3 16.66 -3.50 -22.55
C GLU A 3 16.41 -4.35 -21.30
N PHE A 4 17.16 -4.03 -20.25
CA PHE A 4 16.88 -4.47 -18.89
C PHE A 4 15.53 -3.87 -18.48
N ILE A 5 14.44 -4.50 -18.88
CA ILE A 5 13.14 -4.34 -18.23
C ILE A 5 13.24 -5.06 -16.89
N PRO A 6 13.37 -4.35 -15.74
CA PRO A 6 13.36 -5.03 -14.46
C PRO A 6 12.00 -5.71 -14.33
N LEU A 7 11.99 -7.03 -14.50
CA LEU A 7 10.89 -7.93 -14.18
C LEU A 7 10.35 -7.48 -12.83
N THR A 8 9.17 -6.88 -12.88
CA THR A 8 8.49 -6.25 -11.76
C THR A 8 8.61 -7.18 -10.56
N ASP A 9 9.35 -6.71 -9.55
CA ASP A 9 9.72 -7.45 -8.36
C ASP A 9 8.43 -7.87 -7.63
N LYS A 10 7.87 -9.02 -8.06
CA LYS A 10 6.61 -9.62 -7.60
C LYS A 10 6.64 -9.96 -6.11
N ARG A 11 7.77 -9.73 -5.43
CA ARG A 11 7.92 -9.89 -3.97
C ARG A 11 7.60 -8.60 -3.22
N ARG A 12 7.62 -7.44 -3.86
CA ARG A 12 7.18 -6.18 -3.27
C ARG A 12 5.72 -5.95 -3.62
N LYS A 13 4.82 -6.39 -2.72
CA LYS A 13 3.42 -5.98 -2.78
C LYS A 13 3.35 -4.47 -2.56
N LYS A 14 3.33 -3.74 -3.67
CA LYS A 14 3.02 -2.32 -3.67
C LYS A 14 1.66 -2.12 -3.03
N ILE A 15 1.50 -0.98 -2.39
CA ILE A 15 0.27 -0.64 -1.73
C ILE A 15 -0.11 0.79 -2.02
N HIS A 16 -1.38 0.97 -2.36
CA HIS A 16 -1.98 2.27 -2.58
C HIS A 16 -2.70 2.72 -1.32
N GLN A 17 -2.44 3.97 -0.96
CA GLN A 17 -3.18 4.70 0.04
C GLN A 17 -4.20 5.59 -0.64
N TYR A 18 -5.43 5.47 -0.18
CA TYR A 18 -6.55 6.31 -0.54
C TYR A 18 -7.04 7.04 0.70
N SER A 19 -7.65 8.21 0.51
CA SER A 19 -8.41 8.89 1.54
C SER A 19 -9.67 8.09 1.88
N ILE A 20 -10.31 8.39 3.02
CA ILE A 20 -11.66 7.87 3.34
C ILE A 20 -12.70 8.20 2.25
N GLN A 21 -12.45 9.23 1.45
CA GLN A 21 -13.29 9.61 0.31
C GLN A 21 -13.02 8.77 -0.95
N GLY A 22 -12.10 7.80 -0.89
CA GLY A 22 -11.70 6.99 -2.05
C GLY A 22 -10.73 7.69 -3.00
N ILE A 23 -10.21 8.86 -2.63
CA ILE A 23 -9.25 9.62 -3.44
C ILE A 23 -7.86 9.00 -3.28
N PHE A 24 -7.17 8.70 -4.38
CA PHE A 24 -5.79 8.24 -4.33
C PHE A 24 -4.89 9.33 -3.75
N ILE A 25 -4.15 9.00 -2.69
CA ILE A 25 -3.21 9.92 -2.04
C ILE A 25 -1.80 9.60 -2.48
N LYS A 26 -1.39 8.33 -2.33
CA LYS A 26 0.00 7.94 -2.52
C LYS A 26 0.15 6.45 -2.79
N GLU A 27 1.14 6.07 -3.60
CA GLU A 27 1.61 4.69 -3.71
C GLU A 27 2.86 4.49 -2.88
N PHE A 28 2.98 3.29 -2.30
CA PHE A 28 4.15 2.87 -1.57
C PHE A 28 4.64 1.57 -2.17
N ASN A 29 5.96 1.43 -2.25
CA ASN A 29 6.56 0.23 -2.80
C ASN A 29 6.40 -0.98 -1.86
N SER A 30 6.05 -0.76 -0.59
CA SER A 30 5.82 -1.82 0.38
C SER A 30 4.99 -1.34 1.58
N VAL A 31 4.30 -2.29 2.23
CA VAL A 31 3.56 -2.07 3.48
C VAL A 31 4.42 -1.47 4.60
N SER A 32 5.71 -1.82 4.63
CA SER A 32 6.70 -1.29 5.58
C SER A 32 6.94 0.21 5.37
N GLU A 33 6.98 0.66 4.12
CA GLU A 33 7.21 2.05 3.77
C GLU A 33 5.95 2.89 4.05
N ALA A 34 4.79 2.37 3.65
CA ALA A 34 3.49 2.90 4.03
C ALA A 34 3.37 3.07 5.56
N SER A 35 3.76 2.03 6.30
CA SER A 35 3.71 2.01 7.77
C SER A 35 4.58 3.10 8.40
N LYS A 36 5.80 3.30 7.89
CA LYS A 36 6.70 4.37 8.36
C LYS A 36 6.14 5.76 8.05
N LEU A 37 5.62 5.96 6.84
CA LEU A 37 5.18 7.28 6.39
C LEU A 37 3.84 7.71 7.01
N THR A 38 2.97 6.75 7.30
CA THR A 38 1.64 7.03 7.88
C THR A 38 1.55 6.75 9.37
N GLY A 39 2.60 6.19 9.97
CA GLY A 39 2.58 5.70 11.35
C GLY A 39 1.65 4.51 11.58
N CYS A 40 1.02 3.97 10.54
CA CYS A 40 0.08 2.86 10.66
C CYS A 40 0.82 1.53 10.75
N ASN A 41 0.36 0.59 11.58
CA ASN A 41 1.00 -0.72 11.64
C ASN A 41 0.79 -1.49 10.32
N LYS A 42 1.86 -2.10 9.80
CA LYS A 42 1.81 -3.04 8.66
C LYS A 42 0.69 -4.09 8.77
N THR A 43 0.41 -4.59 9.97
CA THR A 43 -0.68 -5.53 10.24
C THR A 43 -2.05 -4.89 10.03
N SER A 44 -2.25 -3.64 10.48
CA SER A 44 -3.49 -2.90 10.31
C SER A 44 -3.73 -2.55 8.84
N ILE A 45 -2.68 -2.13 8.15
CA ILE A 45 -2.71 -1.89 6.70
C ILE A 45 -3.12 -3.18 5.97
N ALA A 46 -2.49 -4.32 6.28
CA ALA A 46 -2.83 -5.60 5.67
C ALA A 46 -4.26 -6.09 5.97
N LYS A 47 -4.82 -5.72 7.13
CA LYS A 47 -6.23 -5.99 7.48
C LYS A 47 -7.18 -5.11 6.69
N VAL A 48 -6.89 -3.81 6.55
CA VAL A 48 -7.68 -2.88 5.73
C VAL A 48 -7.70 -3.32 4.27
N SER A 49 -6.53 -3.69 3.73
CA SER A 49 -6.42 -4.16 2.34
C SER A 49 -7.12 -5.48 2.08
N ARG A 50 -7.40 -6.26 3.12
CA ARG A 50 -8.23 -7.47 3.03
C ARG A 50 -9.72 -7.21 3.25
N GLY A 51 -10.12 -5.99 3.58
CA GLY A 51 -11.50 -5.67 3.94
C GLY A 51 -11.89 -6.05 5.37
N GLU A 52 -10.95 -6.50 6.21
CA GLU A 52 -11.21 -6.71 7.65
C GLU A 52 -11.43 -5.38 8.39
N ARG A 53 -10.95 -4.27 7.84
CA ARG A 53 -11.16 -2.91 8.37
C ARG A 53 -11.52 -1.95 7.25
N ASN A 54 -12.42 -1.02 7.52
CA ASN A 54 -12.82 0.01 6.56
C ASN A 54 -11.72 1.04 6.27
N SER A 55 -10.88 1.35 7.26
CA SER A 55 -9.76 2.28 7.12
C SER A 55 -8.75 2.09 8.27
N CYS A 56 -7.51 2.54 8.08
CA CYS A 56 -6.48 2.61 9.12
C CYS A 56 -5.85 3.99 9.10
N GLY A 57 -5.88 4.67 10.24
CA GLY A 57 -5.33 6.03 10.38
C GLY A 57 -6.06 7.10 9.56
N GLY A 58 -7.34 6.88 9.21
CA GLY A 58 -8.09 7.77 8.32
C GLY A 58 -7.79 7.56 6.83
N PHE A 59 -7.18 6.43 6.48
CA PHE A 59 -6.84 6.09 5.10
C PHE A 59 -7.29 4.68 4.73
N ILE A 60 -7.68 4.50 3.48
CA ILE A 60 -8.03 3.22 2.89
C ILE A 60 -6.77 2.68 2.20
N TRP A 61 -6.52 1.39 2.34
CA TRP A 61 -5.31 0.76 1.84
C TRP A 61 -5.68 -0.37 0.88
N LYS A 62 -5.12 -0.40 -0.33
CA LYS A 62 -5.33 -1.52 -1.27
C LYS A 62 -4.00 -2.03 -1.82
N TYR A 63 -3.86 -3.35 -1.88
CA TYR A 63 -2.75 -3.98 -2.59
C TYR A 63 -2.93 -3.78 -4.10
N LEU A 64 -1.79 -3.62 -4.79
CA LEU A 64 -1.68 -3.66 -6.24
C LEU A 64 -1.31 -5.08 -6.69
#